data_AF-A0A9E1M5A2-F1
#
_entry.id   AF-A0A9E1M5A2-F1
#
_cell.length_a   1.000
_cell.length_b   1.000
_cell.length_c   1.000
_cell.angle_alpha   90.00
_cell.angle_beta   90.00
_cell.angle_gamma   90.00
#
_symmetry.space_group_name_H-M   'P 1'
#
loop_
_entity.id
_entity.type
_entity.pdbx_description
1 polymer ?
#
loop_
_entity_poly.entity_id
_entity_poly.type
_entity_poly.pdbx_seq_one_letter_code
_entity_poly.pdbx_strand_id
1 'polypeptide(L)'
;MPVNDAFFVMLIKMLLIYHFLTYFFAILLGSVISFVPQKGKAYLALLGSYFLFSDVFLQMIGPIVETHPNLGRMPMFLSLMNRSWNDVLDGYYQYSVEPVNIERILFWNLMFITILAVFISHKYKKILFGIGGIGLLVVTFLFVQPAGYHYEDSCVSAATEDEMYYHVLKEKNTGKDNHVSMADFKIKKYAGNLKVKRQLQAEIQIEPDEKKHDKYEFTLYHGFKVKQIADGNRILRFEQKGDHITIYVPGGLEQESITFIYQGYSSFYYSTSQATFLPAYFCYLPFPGHRLVWFEPSLMDNGMKDASKEDDLSGIGYEVEYDVLLDLSQKVYSNLSVDQKGHCRGKSDGLTLMASPYITEYTENGITFLYSIFRQNEISLKDQFKETATQLVMDGRTGTTVFVPPYLNRMIFFVGKDQVILEPDQLDNYYKKYMETGEIPYPEAEEEDYDFD
;
A
#
# COMPACT_ATOMS: atom_id res chain seq x y z
N MET A 1 13.32 20.33 -17.81
CA MET A 1 13.44 18.97 -17.27
C MET A 1 13.72 18.01 -18.41
N PRO A 2 14.77 17.18 -18.37
CA PRO A 2 14.83 16.03 -19.26
C PRO A 2 13.60 15.17 -18.95
N VAL A 3 12.75 14.93 -19.94
CA VAL A 3 11.58 14.08 -19.74
C VAL A 3 12.10 12.69 -19.41
N ASN A 4 11.82 12.21 -18.20
CA ASN A 4 12.23 10.88 -17.76
C ASN A 4 11.61 9.83 -18.69
N ASP A 5 12.41 8.96 -19.29
CA ASP A 5 11.95 7.87 -20.17
C ASP A 5 10.84 7.04 -19.50
N ALA A 6 10.90 6.88 -18.17
CA ALA A 6 9.90 6.16 -17.40
C ALA A 6 8.53 6.86 -17.39
N PHE A 7 8.48 8.19 -17.48
CA PHE A 7 7.21 8.92 -17.60
C PHE A 7 6.56 8.69 -18.96
N PHE A 8 7.35 8.71 -20.05
CA PHE A 8 6.81 8.38 -21.39
C PHE A 8 6.31 6.94 -21.47
N VAL A 9 7.04 5.98 -20.90
CA VAL A 9 6.60 4.58 -20.84
C VAL A 9 5.29 4.46 -20.06
N MET A 10 5.13 5.17 -18.95
CA MET A 10 3.87 5.20 -18.21
C MET A 10 2.74 5.82 -19.05
N LEU A 11 2.97 6.95 -19.71
CA LEU A 11 1.97 7.60 -20.54
C LEU A 11 1.49 6.69 -21.69
N ILE A 12 2.40 5.96 -22.34
CA ILE A 12 2.05 4.97 -23.36
C ILE A 12 1.19 3.85 -22.75
N LYS A 13 1.58 3.30 -21.60
CA LYS A 13 0.79 2.26 -20.90
C LYS A 13 -0.61 2.79 -20.53
N MET A 14 -0.69 4.00 -20.02
CA MET A 14 -1.94 4.65 -19.63
C MET A 14 -2.85 4.86 -20.83
N LEU A 15 -2.34 5.36 -21.96
CA LEU A 15 -3.10 5.50 -23.19
C LEU A 15 -3.57 4.15 -23.72
N LEU A 16 -2.73 3.12 -23.66
CA LEU A 16 -3.10 1.78 -24.09
C LEU A 16 -4.25 1.22 -23.22
N ILE A 17 -4.09 1.26 -21.89
CA ILE A 17 -5.02 0.63 -20.94
C ILE A 17 -6.33 1.41 -20.86
N TYR A 18 -6.25 2.71 -20.60
CA TYR A 18 -7.41 3.51 -20.24
C TYR A 18 -8.12 4.16 -21.43
N HIS A 19 -7.45 4.29 -22.57
CA HIS A 19 -8.07 4.86 -23.78
C HIS A 19 -8.25 3.79 -24.85
N PHE A 20 -7.18 3.22 -25.39
CA PHE A 20 -7.27 2.30 -26.53
C PHE A 20 -8.12 1.06 -26.19
N LEU A 21 -7.83 0.34 -25.11
CA LEU A 21 -8.57 -0.87 -24.73
C LEU A 21 -10.02 -0.56 -24.30
N THR A 22 -10.26 0.60 -23.67
CA THR A 22 -11.60 1.06 -23.29
C THR A 22 -12.46 1.45 -24.49
N TYR A 23 -11.88 2.17 -25.46
CA TYR A 23 -12.58 2.52 -26.70
C TYR A 23 -12.82 1.29 -27.57
N PHE A 24 -11.85 0.38 -27.62
CA PHE A 24 -12.02 -0.89 -28.30
C PHE A 24 -13.16 -1.70 -27.68
N PHE A 25 -13.24 -1.74 -26.34
CA PHE A 25 -14.37 -2.32 -25.62
C PHE A 25 -15.71 -1.67 -26.04
N ALA A 26 -15.79 -0.33 -26.07
CA ALA A 26 -17.01 0.37 -26.46
C ALA A 26 -17.45 0.03 -27.90
N ILE A 27 -16.51 -0.11 -28.83
CA ILE A 27 -16.77 -0.53 -30.22
C ILE A 27 -17.33 -1.97 -30.24
N LEU A 28 -16.72 -2.90 -29.48
CA LEU A 28 -17.17 -4.29 -29.42
C LEU A 28 -18.56 -4.41 -28.79
N LEU A 29 -18.81 -3.71 -27.69
CA LEU A 29 -20.11 -3.65 -27.03
C LEU A 29 -21.19 -3.11 -27.99
N GLY A 30 -20.93 -1.98 -28.65
CA GLY A 30 -21.84 -1.41 -29.64
C GLY A 30 -22.09 -2.36 -30.82
N SER A 31 -21.05 -3.07 -31.26
CA SER A 31 -21.17 -4.09 -32.32
C SER A 31 -22.07 -5.25 -31.88
N VAL A 32 -21.95 -5.73 -30.64
CA VAL A 32 -22.86 -6.77 -30.11
C VAL A 32 -24.29 -6.26 -30.01
N ILE A 33 -24.49 -5.04 -29.51
CA ILE A 33 -25.84 -4.44 -29.40
C ILE A 33 -26.47 -4.23 -30.79
N SER A 34 -25.68 -4.02 -31.83
CA SER A 34 -26.19 -3.86 -33.21
C SER A 34 -26.96 -5.07 -33.74
N PHE A 35 -26.73 -6.27 -33.17
CA PHE A 35 -27.50 -7.47 -33.51
C PHE A 35 -28.90 -7.51 -32.88
N VAL A 36 -29.25 -6.56 -31.99
CA VAL A 36 -30.59 -6.44 -31.41
C VAL A 36 -31.55 -5.90 -32.48
N PRO A 37 -32.56 -6.69 -32.93
CA PRO A 37 -33.37 -6.30 -34.10
C PRO A 37 -34.25 -5.07 -33.88
N GLN A 38 -34.66 -4.83 -32.63
CA GLN A 38 -35.60 -3.75 -32.29
C GLN A 38 -34.83 -2.51 -31.81
N LYS A 39 -34.94 -1.40 -32.56
CA LYS A 39 -34.24 -0.14 -32.27
C LYS A 39 -34.45 0.34 -30.83
N GLY A 40 -35.68 0.34 -30.33
CA GLY A 40 -35.97 0.74 -28.95
C GLY A 40 -35.23 -0.10 -27.91
N LYS A 41 -35.15 -1.43 -28.10
CA LYS A 41 -34.41 -2.33 -27.21
C LYS A 41 -32.90 -2.12 -27.33
N ALA A 42 -32.38 -1.83 -28.52
CA ALA A 42 -30.97 -1.53 -28.72
C ALA A 42 -30.56 -0.23 -28.00
N TYR A 43 -31.37 0.82 -28.08
CA TYR A 43 -31.12 2.07 -27.33
C TYR A 43 -31.21 1.87 -25.81
N LEU A 44 -32.18 1.09 -25.33
CA LEU A 44 -32.26 0.75 -23.91
C LEU A 44 -31.04 -0.07 -23.44
N ALA A 45 -30.53 -0.99 -24.27
CA ALA A 45 -29.32 -1.74 -23.96
C ALA A 45 -28.06 -0.84 -23.90
N LEU A 46 -27.94 0.15 -24.80
CA LEU A 46 -26.88 1.15 -24.76
C LEU A 46 -26.93 1.97 -23.47
N LEU A 47 -28.11 2.51 -23.13
CA LEU A 47 -28.31 3.29 -21.90
C LEU A 47 -28.01 2.47 -20.64
N GLY A 48 -28.51 1.23 -20.58
CA GLY A 48 -28.25 0.32 -19.46
C GLY A 48 -26.77 -0.02 -19.32
N SER A 49 -26.07 -0.20 -20.45
CA SER A 49 -24.62 -0.44 -20.42
C SER A 49 -23.84 0.79 -19.95
N TYR A 50 -24.18 1.98 -20.44
CA TYR A 50 -23.57 3.23 -19.97
C TYR A 50 -23.74 3.39 -18.47
N PHE A 51 -24.95 3.18 -17.94
CA PHE A 51 -25.22 3.24 -16.51
C PHE A 51 -24.40 2.19 -15.73
N LEU A 52 -24.36 0.93 -16.19
CA LEU A 52 -23.66 -0.16 -15.52
C LEU A 52 -22.15 0.09 -15.34
N PHE A 53 -21.51 0.76 -16.30
CA PHE A 53 -20.09 1.11 -16.26
C PHE A 53 -19.82 2.54 -15.79
N SER A 54 -20.83 3.25 -15.31
CA SER A 54 -20.70 4.62 -14.81
C SER A 54 -20.29 4.66 -13.34
N ASP A 55 -19.61 5.74 -12.95
CA ASP A 55 -19.27 5.99 -11.54
C ASP A 55 -20.51 6.09 -10.65
N VAL A 56 -21.64 6.54 -11.19
CA VAL A 56 -22.93 6.58 -10.46
C VAL A 56 -23.33 5.19 -9.99
N PHE A 57 -23.23 4.18 -10.86
CA PHE A 57 -23.55 2.81 -10.49
C PHE A 57 -22.54 2.25 -9.47
N LEU A 58 -21.26 2.55 -9.64
CA LEU A 58 -20.21 2.14 -8.70
C LEU A 58 -20.41 2.75 -7.30
N GLN A 59 -20.79 4.02 -7.22
CA GLN A 59 -21.13 4.69 -5.96
C GLN A 59 -22.40 4.11 -5.33
N MET A 60 -23.40 3.76 -6.13
CA MET A 60 -24.62 3.10 -5.62
C MET A 60 -24.34 1.73 -4.97
N ILE A 61 -23.35 0.99 -5.46
CA ILE A 61 -22.97 -0.32 -4.88
C ILE A 61 -21.90 -0.21 -3.80
N GLY A 62 -21.19 0.92 -3.69
CA GLY A 62 -20.14 1.17 -2.68
C GLY A 62 -20.54 0.77 -1.25
N PRO A 63 -21.69 1.22 -0.72
CA PRO A 63 -22.13 0.86 0.64
C PRO A 63 -22.32 -0.65 0.88
N ILE A 64 -22.69 -1.42 -0.15
CA ILE A 64 -22.84 -2.87 -0.06
C ILE A 64 -21.47 -3.53 0.08
N VAL A 65 -20.47 -2.95 -0.58
CA VAL A 65 -19.10 -3.45 -0.66
C VAL A 65 -18.35 -3.12 0.63
N GLU A 66 -18.57 -1.94 1.18
CA GLU A 66 -18.09 -1.53 2.52
C GLU A 66 -18.56 -2.54 3.58
N THR A 67 -19.86 -2.86 3.61
CA THR A 67 -20.41 -3.80 4.61
C THR A 67 -19.98 -5.26 4.40
N HIS A 68 -19.45 -5.60 3.22
CA HIS A 68 -19.01 -6.95 2.86
C HIS A 68 -17.65 -6.91 2.16
N PRO A 69 -16.54 -6.76 2.88
CA PRO A 69 -15.20 -6.59 2.30
C PRO A 69 -14.79 -7.70 1.33
N ASN A 70 -15.31 -8.93 1.53
CA ASN A 70 -15.10 -10.06 0.62
C ASN A 70 -15.67 -9.84 -0.79
N LEU A 71 -16.62 -8.91 -0.95
CA LEU A 71 -17.20 -8.47 -2.22
C LEU A 71 -16.45 -7.26 -2.82
N GLY A 72 -15.45 -6.71 -2.12
CA GLY A 72 -14.57 -5.59 -2.49
C GLY A 72 -14.18 -5.57 -3.96
N ARG A 73 -13.86 -6.74 -4.50
CA ARG A 73 -13.33 -6.89 -5.86
C ARG A 73 -14.37 -6.98 -6.96
N MET A 74 -15.64 -7.24 -6.63
CA MET A 74 -16.70 -7.45 -7.63
C MET A 74 -17.07 -6.15 -8.39
N PRO A 75 -17.30 -5.01 -7.71
CA PRO A 75 -17.51 -3.72 -8.37
C PRO A 75 -16.38 -3.35 -9.31
N MET A 76 -15.15 -3.73 -8.97
CA MET A 76 -13.98 -3.35 -9.75
C MET A 76 -14.03 -3.91 -11.17
N PHE A 77 -14.72 -5.03 -11.44
CA PHE A 77 -14.93 -5.49 -12.82
C PHE A 77 -15.65 -4.43 -13.67
N LEU A 78 -16.53 -3.63 -13.07
CA LEU A 78 -17.34 -2.61 -13.76
C LEU A 78 -16.66 -1.23 -13.78
N SER A 79 -15.58 -1.05 -13.01
CA SER A 79 -14.77 0.17 -13.05
C SER A 79 -13.80 0.13 -14.25
N LEU A 80 -14.22 0.60 -15.42
CA LEU A 80 -13.35 0.59 -16.62
C LEU A 80 -12.37 1.77 -16.65
N MET A 81 -12.70 2.88 -15.99
CA MET A 81 -11.82 4.02 -15.81
C MET A 81 -11.44 4.17 -14.34
N ASN A 82 -10.17 4.50 -14.11
CA ASN A 82 -9.58 4.64 -12.78
C ASN A 82 -9.65 6.11 -12.33
N ARG A 83 -10.82 6.74 -12.29
CA ARG A 83 -10.87 8.13 -11.81
C ARG A 83 -12.22 8.60 -11.28
N SER A 84 -12.17 9.21 -10.09
CA SER A 84 -12.89 10.46 -9.80
C SER A 84 -12.16 11.62 -10.50
N TRP A 85 -12.89 12.48 -11.22
CA TRP A 85 -12.27 13.59 -11.99
C TRP A 85 -11.62 14.68 -11.11
N ASN A 86 -11.81 14.62 -9.80
CA ASN A 86 -11.43 15.67 -8.86
C ASN A 86 -10.09 15.42 -8.14
N ASP A 87 -9.43 14.28 -8.38
CA ASP A 87 -8.33 13.87 -7.51
C ASP A 87 -6.96 14.39 -7.96
N VAL A 88 -6.12 14.65 -6.97
CA VAL A 88 -4.68 14.96 -7.09
C VAL A 88 -3.95 13.65 -7.37
N LEU A 89 -3.06 13.62 -8.37
CA LEU A 89 -2.28 12.43 -8.69
C LEU A 89 -1.14 12.25 -7.68
N ASP A 90 -1.04 11.07 -7.05
CA ASP A 90 0.15 10.74 -6.24
C ASP A 90 1.44 10.87 -7.06
N GLY A 91 2.40 11.63 -6.54
CA GLY A 91 3.66 11.95 -7.22
C GLY A 91 4.57 10.75 -7.48
N TYR A 92 4.39 9.62 -6.79
CA TYR A 92 5.25 8.45 -6.89
C TYR A 92 4.58 7.29 -7.62
N TYR A 93 3.25 7.24 -7.58
CA TYR A 93 2.43 6.20 -8.17
C TYR A 93 1.74 6.65 -9.46
N GLN A 94 1.29 7.90 -9.56
CA GLN A 94 0.55 8.44 -10.71
C GLN A 94 -0.67 7.53 -11.04
N TYR A 95 -0.87 7.16 -12.31
CA TYR A 95 -1.92 6.21 -12.69
C TYR A 95 -1.48 4.77 -12.47
N SER A 96 -2.29 3.98 -11.79
CA SER A 96 -2.07 2.54 -11.72
C SER A 96 -2.02 1.92 -13.12
N VAL A 97 -0.88 1.37 -13.52
CA VAL A 97 -0.73 0.55 -14.74
C VAL A 97 -0.40 -0.91 -14.38
N GLU A 98 -0.73 -1.29 -13.15
CA GLU A 98 -0.57 -2.64 -12.63
C GLU A 98 -1.39 -3.67 -13.44
N PRO A 99 -0.93 -4.94 -13.53
CA PRO A 99 -1.56 -5.97 -14.35
C PRO A 99 -3.06 -6.18 -14.10
N VAL A 100 -3.54 -5.96 -12.88
CA VAL A 100 -4.98 -6.06 -12.53
C VAL A 100 -5.88 -5.18 -13.39
N ASN A 101 -5.40 -3.98 -13.76
CA ASN A 101 -6.16 -3.03 -14.60
C ASN A 101 -6.23 -3.52 -16.05
N ILE A 102 -5.16 -4.18 -16.51
CA ILE A 102 -5.09 -4.81 -17.82
C ILE A 102 -5.99 -6.05 -17.86
N GLU A 103 -5.88 -6.92 -16.87
CA GLU A 103 -6.68 -8.16 -16.73
C GLU A 103 -8.18 -7.84 -16.79
N ARG A 104 -8.63 -6.81 -16.06
CA ARG A 104 -10.02 -6.34 -16.08
C ARG A 104 -10.51 -5.94 -17.47
N ILE A 105 -9.80 -5.05 -18.17
CA ILE A 105 -10.28 -4.57 -19.47
C ILE A 105 -10.16 -5.65 -20.55
N LEU A 106 -9.16 -6.54 -20.44
CA LEU A 106 -9.02 -7.71 -21.31
C LEU A 106 -10.17 -8.70 -21.13
N PHE A 107 -10.68 -8.89 -19.91
CA PHE A 107 -11.84 -9.74 -19.66
C PHE A 107 -13.04 -9.31 -20.51
N TRP A 108 -13.40 -8.02 -20.46
CA TRP A 108 -14.53 -7.49 -21.22
C TRP A 108 -14.31 -7.55 -22.73
N ASN A 109 -13.12 -7.14 -23.20
CA ASN A 109 -12.78 -7.23 -24.61
C ASN A 109 -12.88 -8.67 -25.13
N LEU A 110 -12.31 -9.64 -24.40
CA LEU A 110 -12.36 -11.05 -24.77
C LEU A 110 -13.79 -11.60 -24.75
N MET A 111 -14.60 -11.18 -23.78
CA MET A 111 -16.00 -11.58 -23.69
C MET A 111 -16.78 -11.14 -24.93
N PHE A 112 -16.69 -9.86 -25.30
CA PHE A 112 -17.42 -9.33 -26.45
C PHE A 112 -16.85 -9.83 -27.79
N ILE A 113 -15.53 -10.03 -27.91
CA ILE A 113 -14.93 -10.71 -29.08
C ILE A 113 -15.50 -12.12 -29.23
N THR A 114 -15.58 -12.88 -28.13
CA THR A 114 -16.11 -14.25 -28.15
C THR A 114 -17.56 -14.27 -28.58
N ILE A 115 -18.38 -13.34 -28.05
CA ILE A 115 -19.78 -13.19 -28.44
C ILE A 115 -19.90 -12.90 -29.94
N LEU A 116 -19.17 -11.90 -30.46
CA LEU A 116 -19.17 -11.55 -31.89
C LEU A 116 -18.73 -12.73 -32.77
N ALA A 117 -17.64 -13.42 -32.40
CA ALA A 117 -17.12 -14.55 -33.14
C ALA A 117 -18.14 -15.70 -33.23
N VAL A 118 -18.87 -15.97 -32.14
CA VAL A 118 -19.94 -16.99 -32.09
C VAL A 118 -21.15 -16.59 -32.93
N PHE A 119 -21.54 -15.32 -32.92
CA PHE A 119 -22.65 -14.82 -33.75
C PHE A 119 -22.34 -14.87 -35.24
N ILE A 120 -21.12 -14.50 -35.64
CA ILE A 120 -20.70 -14.43 -37.05
C ILE A 120 -20.35 -15.83 -37.59
N SER A 121 -19.72 -16.69 -36.79
CA SER A 121 -19.23 -17.99 -37.26
C SER A 121 -20.25 -19.11 -37.04
N HIS A 122 -21.11 -19.33 -38.03
CA HIS A 122 -22.09 -20.43 -37.97
C HIS A 122 -21.45 -21.82 -37.92
N LYS A 123 -20.29 -22.01 -38.55
CA LYS A 123 -19.61 -23.31 -38.66
C LYS A 123 -18.80 -23.69 -37.42
N TYR A 124 -18.11 -22.74 -36.80
CA TYR A 124 -17.16 -23.02 -35.71
C TYR A 124 -17.62 -22.51 -34.34
N LYS A 125 -18.89 -22.11 -34.19
CA LYS A 125 -19.44 -21.52 -32.94
C LYS A 125 -19.07 -22.27 -31.67
N LYS A 126 -19.14 -23.61 -31.66
CA LYS A 126 -18.85 -24.42 -30.45
C LYS A 126 -17.37 -24.35 -30.07
N ILE A 127 -16.48 -24.37 -31.06
CA ILE A 127 -15.03 -24.30 -30.85
C ILE A 127 -14.65 -22.90 -30.37
N LEU A 128 -15.15 -21.86 -31.03
CA LEU A 128 -14.89 -20.46 -30.64
C LEU A 128 -15.43 -20.15 -29.23
N PHE A 129 -16.62 -20.67 -28.90
CA PHE A 129 -17.17 -20.57 -27.56
C PHE A 129 -16.28 -21.28 -26.53
N GLY A 130 -15.77 -22.48 -26.83
CA GLY A 130 -14.84 -23.20 -25.96
C GLY A 130 -13.53 -22.46 -25.74
N ILE A 131 -12.89 -21.96 -26.80
CA ILE A 131 -11.64 -21.20 -26.73
C ILE A 131 -11.85 -19.89 -25.95
N GLY A 132 -12.92 -19.14 -26.27
CA GLY A 132 -13.26 -17.91 -25.56
C GLY A 132 -13.57 -18.14 -24.08
N GLY A 133 -14.28 -19.23 -23.77
CA GLY A 133 -14.56 -19.64 -22.40
C GLY A 133 -13.28 -19.96 -21.60
N ILE A 134 -12.34 -20.71 -22.19
CA ILE A 134 -11.04 -20.98 -21.56
C ILE A 134 -10.27 -19.68 -21.34
N GLY A 135 -10.22 -18.80 -22.34
CA GLY A 135 -9.54 -17.51 -22.21
C GLY A 135 -10.15 -16.63 -21.11
N LEU A 136 -11.47 -16.58 -21.01
CA LEU A 136 -12.16 -15.85 -19.93
C LEU A 136 -11.82 -16.43 -18.57
N LEU A 137 -11.81 -17.76 -18.42
CA LEU A 137 -11.42 -18.41 -17.16
C LEU A 137 -9.98 -18.05 -16.76
N VAL A 138 -9.04 -18.02 -17.72
CA VAL A 138 -7.65 -17.63 -17.46
C VAL A 138 -7.57 -16.17 -17.01
N VAL A 139 -8.22 -15.25 -17.72
CA VAL A 139 -8.17 -13.81 -17.36
C VAL A 139 -8.86 -13.56 -16.02
N THR A 140 -10.00 -14.22 -15.74
CA THR A 140 -10.65 -14.16 -14.43
C THR A 140 -9.72 -14.69 -13.34
N PHE A 141 -9.06 -15.83 -13.56
CA PHE A 141 -8.11 -16.39 -12.58
C PHE A 141 -6.96 -15.44 -12.26
N LEU A 142 -6.43 -14.74 -13.27
CA LEU A 142 -5.39 -13.72 -13.10
C LEU A 142 -5.91 -12.49 -12.33
N PHE A 143 -7.09 -11.98 -12.70
CA PHE A 143 -7.72 -10.83 -12.07
C PHE A 143 -8.01 -11.04 -10.59
N VAL A 144 -8.51 -12.24 -10.21
CA VAL A 144 -8.84 -12.53 -8.80
C VAL A 144 -7.61 -12.77 -7.93
N GLN A 145 -6.40 -12.89 -8.50
CA GLN A 145 -5.19 -13.04 -7.69
C GLN A 145 -5.00 -11.83 -6.76
N PRO A 146 -4.50 -12.04 -5.53
CA PRO A 146 -4.12 -10.94 -4.66
C PRO A 146 -3.18 -9.96 -5.35
N ALA A 147 -3.44 -8.66 -5.18
CA ALA A 147 -2.57 -7.61 -5.67
C ALA A 147 -2.74 -6.36 -4.78
N GLY A 148 -1.62 -5.72 -4.43
CA GLY A 148 -1.55 -4.53 -3.57
C GLY A 148 -1.68 -3.22 -4.33
N TYR A 149 -2.44 -3.22 -5.43
CA TYR A 149 -2.66 -2.01 -6.20
C TYR A 149 -3.38 -0.98 -5.34
N HIS A 150 -2.97 0.28 -5.51
CA HIS A 150 -3.60 1.40 -4.83
C HIS A 150 -4.66 2.05 -5.72
N TYR A 151 -5.81 2.37 -5.13
CA TYR A 151 -6.80 3.29 -5.66
C TYR A 151 -6.95 4.44 -4.66
N GLU A 152 -6.58 5.66 -5.07
CA GLU A 152 -7.21 6.84 -4.49
C GLU A 152 -8.68 6.83 -4.96
N ASP A 153 -9.59 6.76 -3.99
CA ASP A 153 -11.04 6.92 -4.17
C ASP A 153 -11.72 6.08 -5.27
N SER A 154 -11.55 4.76 -5.19
CA SER A 154 -12.55 3.84 -5.75
C SER A 154 -13.79 3.77 -4.84
N CYS A 155 -14.86 3.07 -5.24
CA CYS A 155 -16.00 2.78 -4.36
C CYS A 155 -15.63 2.13 -3.01
N VAL A 156 -14.35 1.72 -2.86
CA VAL A 156 -13.67 1.43 -1.59
C VAL A 156 -12.30 2.13 -1.66
N SER A 157 -12.10 3.22 -0.93
CA SER A 157 -10.76 3.85 -0.83
C SER A 157 -9.85 3.03 0.08
N ALA A 158 -8.53 3.18 -0.07
CA ALA A 158 -7.56 2.54 0.83
C ALA A 158 -7.77 2.92 2.31
N ALA A 159 -8.09 4.19 2.56
CA ALA A 159 -8.40 4.71 3.90
C ALA A 159 -9.69 4.08 4.44
N THR A 160 -10.71 3.93 3.59
CA THR A 160 -11.97 3.28 3.94
C THR A 160 -11.78 1.78 4.21
N GLU A 161 -10.87 1.08 3.54
CA GLU A 161 -10.62 -0.35 3.80
C GLU A 161 -10.06 -0.59 5.21
N ASP A 162 -9.04 0.18 5.61
CA ASP A 162 -8.49 0.10 6.97
C ASP A 162 -9.50 0.64 8.00
N GLU A 163 -10.19 1.75 7.72
CA GLU A 163 -11.21 2.29 8.62
C GLU A 163 -12.35 1.27 8.85
N MET A 164 -12.84 0.62 7.81
CA MET A 164 -13.85 -0.44 7.94
C MET A 164 -13.32 -1.64 8.73
N TYR A 165 -12.06 -2.01 8.54
CA TYR A 165 -11.43 -3.08 9.30
C TYR A 165 -11.35 -2.75 10.79
N TYR A 166 -10.85 -1.57 11.15
CA TYR A 166 -10.60 -1.19 12.54
C TYR A 166 -11.84 -0.63 13.26
N HIS A 167 -12.81 -0.04 12.58
CA HIS A 167 -14.02 0.55 13.19
C HIS A 167 -15.24 -0.37 13.08
N VAL A 168 -15.53 -0.91 11.89
CA VAL A 168 -16.81 -1.61 11.64
C VAL A 168 -16.72 -3.11 11.92
N LEU A 169 -15.58 -3.74 11.63
CA LEU A 169 -15.39 -5.18 11.89
C LEU A 169 -14.91 -5.48 13.33
N LYS A 170 -14.54 -4.44 14.09
CA LYS A 170 -14.05 -4.54 15.48
C LYS A 170 -15.07 -5.17 16.43
N GLU A 171 -16.37 -4.93 16.22
CA GLU A 171 -17.41 -5.56 17.06
C GLU A 171 -17.55 -7.07 16.83
N LYS A 172 -16.98 -7.64 15.75
CA LYS A 172 -17.13 -9.06 15.38
C LYS A 172 -15.85 -9.87 15.40
N ASN A 173 -14.69 -9.30 15.08
CA ASN A 173 -13.48 -10.06 14.72
C ASN A 173 -12.28 -9.87 15.66
N THR A 174 -12.18 -8.75 16.34
CA THR A 174 -11.13 -8.50 17.33
C THR A 174 -11.82 -8.47 18.69
N GLY A 175 -11.56 -9.49 19.51
CA GLY A 175 -11.95 -9.44 20.92
C GLY A 175 -11.42 -8.13 21.54
N LYS A 176 -12.01 -7.72 22.67
CA LYS A 176 -11.70 -6.48 23.41
C LYS A 176 -10.22 -6.26 23.82
N ASP A 177 -9.28 -7.06 23.34
CA ASP A 177 -7.84 -6.95 23.61
C ASP A 177 -7.16 -6.06 22.56
N ASN A 178 -7.45 -4.75 22.58
CA ASN A 178 -6.49 -3.73 22.09
C ASN A 178 -5.45 -3.44 23.17
N HIS A 179 -5.05 -4.45 23.95
CA HIS A 179 -4.04 -4.26 24.97
C HIS A 179 -2.70 -4.14 24.27
N VAL A 180 -2.19 -2.91 24.22
CA VAL A 180 -0.79 -2.66 23.91
C VAL A 180 0.03 -3.35 24.98
N SER A 181 0.90 -4.27 24.56
CA SER A 181 1.85 -4.95 25.45
C SER A 181 3.23 -4.80 24.86
N MET A 182 4.14 -4.23 25.64
CA MET A 182 5.55 -4.30 25.31
C MET A 182 6.00 -5.76 25.39
N ALA A 183 6.76 -6.20 24.40
CA ALA A 183 7.39 -7.51 24.46
C ALA A 183 8.42 -7.58 25.57
N ASP A 184 8.51 -8.74 26.22
CA ASP A 184 9.56 -9.08 27.18
C ASP A 184 10.92 -9.39 26.52
N PHE A 185 11.06 -9.12 25.23
CA PHE A 185 12.25 -9.37 24.43
C PHE A 185 12.44 -8.27 23.38
N LYS A 186 13.67 -8.13 22.86
CA LYS A 186 14.02 -7.24 21.75
C LYS A 186 14.52 -8.01 20.55
N ILE A 187 14.47 -7.38 19.38
CA ILE A 187 15.04 -7.93 18.15
C ILE A 187 16.46 -7.40 17.95
N LYS A 188 17.42 -8.28 17.75
CA LYS A 188 18.81 -7.92 17.42
C LYS A 188 19.01 -7.71 15.93
N LYS A 189 18.38 -8.56 15.11
CA LYS A 189 18.60 -8.59 13.66
C LYS A 189 17.37 -9.04 12.88
N TYR A 190 17.14 -8.37 11.75
CA TYR A 190 16.31 -8.85 10.64
C TYR A 190 17.20 -9.21 9.47
N ALA A 191 17.03 -10.41 8.91
CA ALA A 191 17.74 -10.85 7.72
C ALA A 191 16.82 -11.63 6.78
N GLY A 192 17.03 -11.56 5.47
CA GLY A 192 16.28 -12.39 4.53
C GLY A 192 15.91 -11.67 3.24
N ASN A 193 14.75 -12.02 2.67
CA ASN A 193 14.34 -11.58 1.34
C ASN A 193 12.97 -10.90 1.38
N LEU A 194 12.87 -9.73 0.77
CA LEU A 194 11.61 -9.07 0.45
C LEU A 194 11.47 -9.00 -1.08
N LYS A 195 10.39 -9.58 -1.60
CA LYS A 195 10.06 -9.56 -3.02
C LYS A 195 8.76 -8.81 -3.23
N VAL A 196 8.81 -7.77 -4.05
CA VAL A 196 7.64 -6.94 -4.37
C VAL A 196 7.34 -7.03 -5.84
N LYS A 197 6.19 -7.63 -6.17
CA LYS A 197 5.66 -7.73 -7.55
C LYS A 197 4.19 -7.33 -7.56
N ARG A 198 3.25 -8.28 -7.58
CA ARG A 198 1.81 -7.98 -7.41
C ARG A 198 1.46 -7.62 -5.98
N GLN A 199 2.16 -8.22 -5.03
CA GLN A 199 2.03 -8.05 -3.59
C GLN A 199 3.41 -8.31 -2.97
N LEU A 200 3.61 -7.94 -1.71
CA LEU A 200 4.80 -8.29 -0.96
C LEU A 200 4.82 -9.79 -0.67
N GLN A 201 5.99 -10.41 -0.86
CA GLN A 201 6.32 -11.74 -0.37
C GLN A 201 7.59 -11.61 0.46
N ALA A 202 7.57 -12.15 1.67
CA ALA A 202 8.64 -12.00 2.63
C ALA A 202 9.05 -13.36 3.18
N GLU A 203 10.37 -13.56 3.24
CA GLU A 203 11.02 -14.63 3.98
C GLU A 203 12.06 -13.96 4.86
N ILE A 204 11.72 -13.74 6.13
CA ILE A 204 12.50 -12.93 7.06
C ILE A 204 12.84 -13.74 8.29
N GLN A 205 14.13 -13.85 8.55
CA GLN A 205 14.71 -14.34 9.78
C GLN A 205 14.79 -13.21 10.80
N ILE A 206 14.36 -13.49 12.02
CA ILE A 206 14.34 -12.56 13.13
C ILE A 206 15.14 -13.19 14.27
N GLU A 207 16.16 -12.48 14.74
CA GLU A 207 16.97 -12.90 15.89
C GLU A 207 16.54 -12.15 17.15
N PRO A 208 15.80 -12.77 18.08
CA PRO A 208 15.51 -12.17 19.38
C PRO A 208 16.76 -12.14 20.27
N ASP A 209 16.78 -11.25 21.25
CA ASP A 209 17.83 -11.17 22.26
C ASP A 209 17.77 -12.30 23.29
N GLU A 210 16.57 -12.76 23.65
CA GLU A 210 16.30 -13.88 24.56
C GLU A 210 15.61 -15.05 23.85
N LYS A 211 16.02 -16.29 24.16
CA LYS A 211 15.52 -17.52 23.51
C LYS A 211 14.61 -18.39 24.39
N LYS A 212 14.51 -18.05 25.67
CA LYS A 212 13.93 -18.93 26.70
C LYS A 212 12.44 -18.72 26.90
N HIS A 213 11.80 -17.87 26.09
CA HIS A 213 10.37 -17.66 26.21
C HIS A 213 9.61 -18.84 25.64
N ASP A 214 8.60 -19.30 26.37
CA ASP A 214 7.67 -20.33 25.88
C ASP A 214 6.72 -19.79 24.79
N LYS A 215 6.65 -18.46 24.65
CA LYS A 215 5.81 -17.74 23.71
C LYS A 215 6.49 -16.45 23.26
N TYR A 216 6.33 -16.13 21.97
CA TYR A 216 6.73 -14.84 21.41
C TYR A 216 5.53 -14.13 20.79
N GLU A 217 5.37 -12.85 21.12
CA GLU A 217 4.30 -11.99 20.60
C GLU A 217 4.89 -10.99 19.61
N PHE A 218 4.24 -10.89 18.45
CA PHE A 218 4.62 -9.97 17.39
C PHE A 218 3.40 -9.22 16.88
N THR A 219 3.66 -8.07 16.25
CA THR A 219 2.70 -7.31 15.46
C THR A 219 3.17 -7.25 14.01
N LEU A 220 2.27 -7.57 13.09
CA LEU A 220 2.45 -7.52 11.65
C LEU A 220 1.11 -7.09 11.05
N TYR A 221 1.09 -6.02 10.26
CA TYR A 221 -0.14 -5.49 9.68
C TYR A 221 -0.97 -6.59 9.02
N HIS A 222 -2.26 -6.62 9.33
CA HIS A 222 -3.18 -7.72 9.06
C HIS A 222 -3.32 -8.06 7.56
N GLY A 223 -3.03 -7.12 6.66
CA GLY A 223 -2.98 -7.39 5.21
C GLY A 223 -1.88 -8.38 4.82
N PHE A 224 -0.85 -8.57 5.65
CA PHE A 224 0.19 -9.57 5.49
C PHE A 224 -0.19 -10.87 6.20
N LYS A 225 -0.46 -11.92 5.43
CA LYS A 225 -0.86 -13.24 5.97
C LYS A 225 0.35 -14.15 6.13
N VAL A 226 0.58 -14.59 7.36
CA VAL A 226 1.64 -15.54 7.69
C VAL A 226 1.25 -16.93 7.20
N LYS A 227 2.13 -17.54 6.40
CA LYS A 227 1.95 -18.90 5.91
C LYS A 227 2.65 -19.91 6.80
N GLN A 228 3.83 -19.55 7.30
CA GLN A 228 4.68 -20.44 8.07
C GLN A 228 5.61 -19.63 8.98
N ILE A 229 5.88 -20.17 10.16
CA ILE A 229 6.96 -19.74 11.03
C ILE A 229 7.80 -20.98 11.35
N ALA A 230 9.13 -20.88 11.23
CA ALA A 230 10.04 -21.99 11.49
C ALA A 230 11.23 -21.57 12.37
N ASP A 231 11.68 -22.49 13.19
CA ASP A 231 12.91 -22.41 13.99
C ASP A 231 13.88 -23.47 13.43
N GLY A 232 14.75 -23.03 12.52
CA GLY A 232 15.50 -23.94 11.65
C GLY A 232 14.56 -24.81 10.80
N ASN A 233 14.63 -26.14 10.99
CA ASN A 233 13.75 -27.09 10.29
C ASN A 233 12.44 -27.37 11.03
N ARG A 234 12.26 -26.83 12.26
CA ARG A 234 11.09 -27.06 13.10
C ARG A 234 10.00 -26.04 12.76
N ILE A 235 8.90 -26.47 12.15
CA ILE A 235 7.74 -25.60 11.93
C ILE A 235 7.06 -25.34 13.27
N LEU A 236 6.90 -24.07 13.62
CA LEU A 236 6.31 -23.62 14.87
C LEU A 236 4.80 -23.46 14.72
N ARG A 237 4.06 -23.75 15.80
CA ARG A 237 2.65 -23.42 15.90
C ARG A 237 2.52 -21.93 16.18
N PHE A 238 1.65 -21.26 15.43
CA PHE A 238 1.34 -19.85 15.65
C PHE A 238 -0.16 -19.58 15.45
N GLU A 239 -0.59 -18.41 15.90
CA GLU A 239 -1.92 -17.86 15.71
C GLU A 239 -1.80 -16.40 15.27
N GLN A 240 -2.47 -16.02 14.19
CA GLN A 240 -2.57 -14.63 13.73
C GLN A 240 -4.01 -14.14 13.92
N LYS A 241 -4.21 -13.19 14.84
CA LYS A 241 -5.50 -12.52 15.10
C LYS A 241 -5.36 -11.05 14.74
N GLY A 242 -5.92 -10.68 13.59
CA GLY A 242 -5.71 -9.36 13.03
C GLY A 242 -4.23 -9.05 12.83
N ASP A 243 -3.75 -7.96 13.44
CA ASP A 243 -2.35 -7.54 13.35
C ASP A 243 -1.43 -8.31 14.32
N HIS A 244 -1.97 -9.06 15.28
CA HIS A 244 -1.17 -9.70 16.32
C HIS A 244 -0.89 -11.16 15.99
N ILE A 245 0.35 -11.58 16.20
CA ILE A 245 0.85 -12.94 16.00
C ILE A 245 1.39 -13.46 17.32
N THR A 246 0.87 -14.61 17.75
CA THR A 246 1.41 -15.38 18.86
C THR A 246 2.10 -16.64 18.33
N ILE A 247 3.36 -16.84 18.68
CA ILE A 247 4.12 -18.06 18.38
C ILE A 247 4.26 -18.87 19.68
N TYR A 248 3.95 -20.16 19.61
CA TYR A 248 4.04 -21.06 20.75
C TYR A 248 5.29 -21.94 20.61
N VAL A 249 6.22 -21.80 21.56
CA VAL A 249 7.52 -22.49 21.56
C VAL A 249 7.85 -23.03 22.96
N PRO A 250 7.10 -24.04 23.45
CA PRO A 250 7.36 -24.60 24.78
C PRO A 250 8.79 -25.14 24.87
N GLY A 251 9.56 -24.65 25.85
CA GLY A 251 10.99 -24.96 26.00
C GLY A 251 11.96 -24.02 25.26
N GLY A 252 11.45 -22.99 24.58
CA GLY A 252 12.24 -21.95 23.92
C GLY A 252 12.73 -22.31 22.50
N LEU A 253 13.43 -21.34 21.91
CA LEU A 253 14.02 -21.44 20.57
C LEU A 253 15.28 -22.31 20.57
N GLU A 254 15.40 -23.15 19.54
CA GLU A 254 16.58 -23.99 19.30
C GLU A 254 17.64 -23.25 18.48
N GLN A 255 17.24 -22.44 17.51
CA GLN A 255 18.14 -21.64 16.67
C GLN A 255 18.34 -20.21 17.20
N GLU A 256 19.26 -19.47 16.58
CA GLU A 256 19.42 -18.02 16.82
C GLU A 256 18.26 -17.20 16.26
N SER A 257 17.62 -17.68 15.19
CA SER A 257 16.59 -16.95 14.48
C SER A 257 15.33 -17.79 14.23
N ILE A 258 14.21 -17.09 14.17
CA ILE A 258 12.94 -17.62 13.67
C ILE A 258 12.67 -17.06 12.27
N THR A 259 12.27 -17.91 11.34
CA THR A 259 11.96 -17.54 9.97
C THR A 259 10.47 -17.38 9.79
N PHE A 260 10.04 -16.18 9.44
CA PHE A 260 8.69 -15.85 9.01
C PHE A 260 8.58 -15.94 7.49
N ILE A 261 7.56 -16.64 7.01
CA ILE A 261 7.15 -16.65 5.61
C ILE A 261 5.75 -16.09 5.52
N TYR A 262 5.60 -14.92 4.90
CA TYR A 262 4.32 -14.24 4.75
C TYR A 262 4.20 -13.55 3.40
N GLN A 263 2.98 -13.22 3.03
CA GLN A 263 2.71 -12.42 1.84
C GLN A 263 1.45 -11.59 2.02
N GLY A 264 1.33 -10.53 1.26
CA GLY A 264 0.13 -9.69 1.27
C GLY A 264 0.45 -8.28 0.85
N TYR A 265 -0.44 -7.37 1.18
CA TYR A 265 -0.32 -5.96 0.84
C TYR A 265 -1.05 -5.11 1.88
N SER A 266 -0.65 -3.84 1.96
CA SER A 266 -1.47 -2.80 2.56
C SER A 266 -2.26 -2.11 1.47
N SER A 267 -3.52 -1.82 1.75
CA SER A 267 -4.35 -0.95 0.91
C SER A 267 -3.77 0.48 0.89
N PHE A 268 -3.19 0.89 2.03
CA PHE A 268 -2.64 2.21 2.29
C PHE A 268 -1.20 2.37 1.80
N TYR A 269 -0.27 1.53 2.26
CA TYR A 269 1.16 1.60 1.90
C TYR A 269 1.50 0.74 0.69
N TYR A 270 2.02 1.38 -0.37
CA TYR A 270 2.26 0.71 -1.65
C TYR A 270 3.32 -0.38 -1.54
N SER A 271 3.04 -1.56 -2.10
CA SER A 271 4.02 -2.64 -2.24
C SER A 271 3.78 -3.40 -3.55
N THR A 272 4.05 -2.71 -4.67
CA THR A 272 3.79 -3.21 -6.02
C THR A 272 4.99 -3.06 -6.96
N SER A 273 4.83 -3.57 -8.19
CA SER A 273 5.86 -3.51 -9.23
C SER A 273 6.07 -2.10 -9.79
N GLN A 274 5.04 -1.26 -9.69
CA GLN A 274 5.05 0.13 -10.12
C GLN A 274 5.75 1.03 -9.10
N ALA A 275 5.35 0.92 -7.83
CA ALA A 275 5.98 1.64 -6.74
C ALA A 275 5.84 0.92 -5.39
N THR A 276 6.74 1.25 -4.48
CA THR A 276 6.77 0.76 -3.09
C THR A 276 7.05 1.92 -2.15
N PHE A 277 6.29 2.00 -1.06
CA PHE A 277 6.57 2.86 0.07
C PHE A 277 6.21 2.10 1.34
N LEU A 278 7.23 1.63 2.07
CA LEU A 278 7.10 0.87 3.31
C LEU A 278 7.89 1.64 4.38
N PRO A 279 7.22 2.51 5.15
CA PRO A 279 7.90 3.34 6.13
C PRO A 279 8.31 2.55 7.38
N ALA A 280 9.36 3.01 8.04
CA ALA A 280 9.97 2.39 9.22
C ALA A 280 9.00 2.18 10.40
N TYR A 281 7.96 3.00 10.53
CA TYR A 281 6.97 2.88 11.59
C TYR A 281 5.83 1.92 11.25
N PHE A 282 5.71 1.51 9.99
CA PHE A 282 4.67 0.57 9.57
C PHE A 282 5.13 -0.86 9.81
N CYS A 283 4.29 -1.67 10.47
CA CYS A 283 4.57 -3.07 10.79
C CYS A 283 4.51 -4.00 9.55
N TYR A 284 5.30 -3.72 8.52
CA TYR A 284 5.50 -4.60 7.35
C TYR A 284 6.57 -5.67 7.59
N LEU A 285 7.40 -5.48 8.62
CA LEU A 285 8.20 -6.51 9.28
C LEU A 285 7.53 -6.87 10.62
N PRO A 286 7.68 -8.10 11.13
CA PRO A 286 7.09 -8.49 12.42
C PRO A 286 7.79 -7.75 13.58
N PHE A 287 7.10 -6.80 14.19
CA PHE A 287 7.61 -6.03 15.34
C PHE A 287 7.32 -6.80 16.63
N PRO A 288 8.19 -6.73 17.66
CA PRO A 288 7.95 -7.43 18.92
C PRO A 288 6.85 -6.73 19.74
N GLY A 289 5.99 -7.53 20.37
CA GLY A 289 4.91 -7.09 21.25
C GLY A 289 3.59 -6.89 20.52
N HIS A 290 2.54 -6.53 21.26
CA HIS A 290 1.27 -6.11 20.71
C HIS A 290 1.25 -4.59 20.59
N ARG A 291 1.23 -4.11 19.34
CA ARG A 291 1.37 -2.71 18.96
C ARG A 291 0.13 -2.24 18.19
N LEU A 292 -0.22 -0.96 18.32
CA LEU A 292 -1.29 -0.37 17.52
C LEU A 292 -0.77 -0.07 16.12
N VAL A 293 -1.40 -0.69 15.10
CA VAL A 293 -1.06 -0.45 13.69
C VAL A 293 -1.95 0.65 13.07
N TRP A 294 -3.08 0.95 13.71
CA TRP A 294 -4.01 2.00 13.27
C TRP A 294 -4.49 2.85 14.44
N PHE A 295 -4.53 4.15 14.18
CA PHE A 295 -4.99 5.17 15.12
C PHE A 295 -6.41 5.62 14.78
N GLU A 296 -7.27 5.68 15.80
CA GLU A 296 -8.63 6.23 15.72
C GLU A 296 -8.67 7.55 16.50
N PRO A 297 -8.89 8.70 15.84
CA PRO A 297 -8.97 10.01 16.51
C PRO A 297 -10.02 10.09 17.62
N SER A 298 -11.12 9.34 17.52
CA SER A 298 -12.19 9.31 18.54
C SER A 298 -11.75 8.72 19.89
N LEU A 299 -10.63 7.98 19.94
CA LEU A 299 -10.06 7.47 21.19
C LEU A 299 -9.52 8.59 22.10
N MET A 300 -9.20 9.77 21.53
CA MET A 300 -8.77 10.94 22.30
C MET A 300 -9.92 11.56 23.12
N ASP A 301 -11.15 11.48 22.61
CA ASP A 301 -12.34 12.11 23.24
C ASP A 301 -12.85 11.33 24.46
N ASN A 302 -12.58 10.02 24.51
CA ASN A 302 -12.98 9.15 25.62
C ASN A 302 -12.00 9.18 26.81
N GLY A 303 -11.14 10.20 26.91
CA GLY A 303 -10.21 10.37 28.02
C GLY A 303 -8.98 9.46 27.97
N MET A 304 -8.72 8.75 26.86
CA MET A 304 -7.47 8.01 26.64
C MET A 304 -6.36 8.94 26.13
N LYS A 305 -6.13 10.07 26.81
CA LYS A 305 -5.04 11.02 26.49
C LYS A 305 -3.64 10.42 26.63
N ASP A 306 -3.49 9.25 27.26
CA ASP A 306 -2.22 8.52 27.28
C ASP A 306 -1.98 7.69 26.01
N ALA A 307 -2.98 7.49 25.15
CA ALA A 307 -2.80 6.78 23.88
C ALA A 307 -1.87 7.53 22.91
N SER A 308 -1.81 8.87 22.99
CA SER A 308 -0.86 9.67 22.20
C SER A 308 0.60 9.54 22.65
N LYS A 309 0.84 9.00 23.85
CA LYS A 309 2.19 8.62 24.33
C LYS A 309 2.55 7.18 24.00
N GLU A 310 1.54 6.36 23.76
CA GLU A 310 1.66 4.97 23.27
C GLU A 310 1.48 4.89 21.75
N ASP A 311 1.67 6.01 21.05
CA ASP A 311 1.68 6.08 19.59
C ASP A 311 2.85 5.25 19.03
N ASP A 312 2.53 4.08 18.47
CA ASP A 312 3.51 3.18 17.87
C ASP A 312 4.02 3.62 16.49
N LEU A 313 3.68 4.85 16.09
CA LEU A 313 4.34 5.55 14.97
C LEU A 313 5.83 5.82 15.25
N SER A 314 6.33 5.49 16.44
CA SER A 314 7.74 5.58 16.85
C SER A 314 8.67 4.49 16.26
N GLY A 315 8.16 3.61 15.40
CA GLY A 315 8.96 2.51 14.84
C GLY A 315 9.33 1.50 15.92
N ILE A 316 10.44 0.76 15.76
CA ILE A 316 10.79 -0.26 16.75
C ILE A 316 11.30 0.35 18.07
N GLY A 317 11.78 1.59 18.03
CA GLY A 317 12.20 2.39 19.19
C GLY A 317 13.62 2.11 19.71
N TYR A 318 14.38 1.25 19.04
CA TYR A 318 15.79 0.95 19.39
C TYR A 318 16.56 0.40 18.19
N GLU A 319 17.89 0.46 18.23
CA GLU A 319 18.73 0.04 17.11
C GLU A 319 18.70 -1.48 16.86
N VAL A 320 18.47 -1.86 15.61
CA VAL A 320 18.42 -3.23 15.11
C VAL A 320 19.31 -3.35 13.87
N GLU A 321 19.95 -4.51 13.69
CA GLU A 321 20.69 -4.82 12.46
C GLU A 321 19.75 -5.29 11.35
N TYR A 322 19.90 -4.73 10.15
CA TYR A 322 19.17 -5.12 8.96
C TYR A 322 20.12 -5.69 7.91
N ASP A 323 19.74 -6.83 7.33
CA ASP A 323 20.49 -7.56 6.31
C ASP A 323 19.53 -8.20 5.31
N VAL A 324 18.91 -7.35 4.47
CA VAL A 324 17.73 -7.72 3.68
C VAL A 324 18.03 -7.60 2.19
N LEU A 325 17.77 -8.66 1.42
CA LEU A 325 17.80 -8.63 -0.03
C LEU A 325 16.44 -8.21 -0.59
N LEU A 326 16.46 -7.23 -1.48
CA LEU A 326 15.28 -6.57 -2.02
C LEU A 326 15.11 -6.92 -3.52
N ASP A 327 14.11 -7.74 -3.84
CA ASP A 327 13.68 -8.04 -5.23
C ASP A 327 12.49 -7.16 -5.61
N LEU A 328 12.80 -5.90 -5.96
CA LEU A 328 11.83 -4.91 -6.45
C LEU A 328 12.03 -4.66 -7.94
N SER A 329 10.97 -4.26 -8.64
CA SER A 329 11.05 -3.94 -10.07
C SER A 329 11.68 -2.58 -10.36
N GLN A 330 11.68 -1.67 -9.38
CA GLN A 330 12.25 -0.33 -9.48
C GLN A 330 13.51 -0.22 -8.62
N LYS A 331 14.34 0.80 -8.89
CA LYS A 331 15.45 1.16 -8.01
C LYS A 331 14.91 1.46 -6.61
N VAL A 332 15.52 0.85 -5.60
CA VAL A 332 15.13 1.02 -4.19
C VAL A 332 16.00 2.07 -3.53
N TYR A 333 15.37 2.89 -2.71
CA TYR A 333 15.96 3.86 -1.81
C TYR A 333 15.58 3.51 -0.38
N SER A 334 16.51 3.72 0.55
CA SER A 334 16.35 3.42 1.96
C SER A 334 17.19 4.37 2.79
N ASN A 335 16.92 4.43 4.10
CA ASN A 335 17.77 5.11 5.07
C ASN A 335 19.10 4.36 5.27
N LEU A 336 19.11 3.06 4.97
CA LEU A 336 20.29 2.22 5.03
C LEU A 336 20.96 2.08 3.66
N SER A 337 22.20 1.60 3.66
CA SER A 337 22.96 1.38 2.43
C SER A 337 22.33 0.27 1.59
N VAL A 338 22.05 0.55 0.32
CA VAL A 338 21.53 -0.42 -0.65
C VAL A 338 22.55 -0.58 -1.78
N ASP A 339 23.02 -1.80 -2.02
CA ASP A 339 23.94 -2.07 -3.12
C ASP A 339 23.23 -2.27 -4.47
N GLN A 340 24.02 -2.39 -5.55
CA GLN A 340 23.48 -2.55 -6.91
C GLN A 340 22.66 -3.83 -7.12
N LYS A 341 22.78 -4.82 -6.23
CA LYS A 341 22.03 -6.08 -6.28
C LYS A 341 20.76 -6.01 -5.42
N GLY A 342 20.45 -4.86 -4.81
CA GLY A 342 19.31 -4.69 -3.92
C GLY A 342 19.59 -5.19 -2.50
N HIS A 343 20.84 -5.37 -2.10
CA HIS A 343 21.16 -5.79 -0.73
C HIS A 343 21.19 -4.57 0.19
N CYS A 344 20.21 -4.47 1.09
CA CYS A 344 20.07 -3.41 2.07
C CYS A 344 20.68 -3.83 3.41
N ARG A 345 21.67 -3.07 3.90
CA ARG A 345 22.42 -3.37 5.12
C ARG A 345 22.70 -2.14 5.97
N GLY A 346 22.57 -2.29 7.28
CA GLY A 346 22.92 -1.26 8.25
C GLY A 346 22.27 -1.49 9.62
N LYS A 347 22.42 -0.50 10.50
CA LYS A 347 21.78 -0.48 11.82
C LYS A 347 20.96 0.78 11.98
N SER A 348 19.70 0.64 12.36
CA SER A 348 18.77 1.76 12.58
C SER A 348 17.64 1.32 13.52
N ASP A 349 16.83 2.28 13.97
CA ASP A 349 15.59 2.05 14.71
C ASP A 349 14.37 1.79 13.80
N GLY A 350 14.61 1.71 12.49
CA GLY A 350 13.63 1.22 11.54
C GLY A 350 14.18 1.17 10.12
N LEU A 351 13.51 0.41 9.27
CA LEU A 351 13.85 0.32 7.85
C LEU A 351 12.75 0.97 7.03
N THR A 352 13.05 2.06 6.33
CA THR A 352 12.16 2.61 5.30
C THR A 352 12.60 2.15 3.93
N LEU A 353 11.65 1.70 3.11
CA LEU A 353 11.88 1.35 1.71
C LEU A 353 10.99 2.21 0.81
N MET A 354 11.60 2.88 -0.15
CA MET A 354 10.91 3.67 -1.15
C MET A 354 11.43 3.31 -2.55
N ALA A 355 10.54 3.01 -3.48
CA ALA A 355 10.91 2.66 -4.84
C ALA A 355 9.86 3.19 -5.81
N SER A 356 10.28 4.00 -6.78
CA SER A 356 9.44 4.49 -7.87
C SER A 356 10.36 5.04 -8.96
N PRO A 357 9.96 4.93 -10.24
CA PRO A 357 10.72 5.55 -11.34
C PRO A 357 10.76 7.09 -11.28
N TYR A 358 9.96 7.70 -10.41
CA TYR A 358 9.80 9.16 -10.29
C TYR A 358 10.56 9.76 -9.10
N ILE A 359 11.32 8.96 -8.36
CA ILE A 359 12.13 9.44 -7.25
C ILE A 359 13.38 10.12 -7.78
N THR A 360 13.66 11.31 -7.26
CA THR A 360 14.92 12.01 -7.40
C THR A 360 15.53 12.25 -6.03
N GLU A 361 16.84 12.46 -6.04
CA GLU A 361 17.66 12.67 -4.86
C GLU A 361 18.27 14.08 -4.88
N TYR A 362 18.21 14.77 -3.75
CA TYR A 362 18.90 16.04 -3.54
C TYR A 362 19.69 15.95 -2.24
N THR A 363 20.99 16.28 -2.27
CA THR A 363 21.82 16.26 -1.06
C THR A 363 22.28 17.68 -0.74
N GLU A 364 22.09 18.07 0.53
CA GLU A 364 22.49 19.37 1.06
C GLU A 364 23.04 19.18 2.47
N ASN A 365 24.21 19.75 2.78
CA ASN A 365 24.84 19.66 4.11
C ASN A 365 24.92 18.23 4.72
N GLY A 366 25.06 17.20 3.86
CA GLY A 366 25.10 15.80 4.30
C GLY A 366 23.74 15.22 4.69
N ILE A 367 22.63 15.90 4.35
CA ILE A 367 21.26 15.41 4.44
C ILE A 367 20.81 15.04 3.03
N THR A 368 20.21 13.86 2.87
CA THR A 368 19.72 13.36 1.58
C THR A 368 18.21 13.40 1.55
N PHE A 369 17.63 14.15 0.61
CA PHE A 369 16.20 14.26 0.38
C PHE A 369 15.79 13.36 -0.78
N LEU A 370 14.76 12.54 -0.56
CA LEU A 370 14.13 11.69 -1.55
C LEU A 370 12.72 12.22 -1.82
N TYR A 371 12.48 12.64 -3.06
CA TYR A 371 11.22 13.29 -3.44
C TYR A 371 10.80 12.98 -4.88
N SER A 372 9.54 13.22 -5.21
CA SER A 372 9.01 13.03 -6.56
C SER A 372 9.42 14.17 -7.50
N ILE A 373 9.80 13.83 -8.73
CA ILE A 373 10.02 14.80 -9.82
C ILE A 373 8.77 15.61 -10.19
N PHE A 374 7.57 15.17 -9.80
CA PHE A 374 6.30 15.86 -10.08
C PHE A 374 5.92 16.90 -9.01
N ARG A 375 6.77 17.12 -8.00
CA ARG A 375 6.58 18.23 -7.07
C ARG A 375 6.61 19.56 -7.81
N GLN A 376 5.61 20.41 -7.53
CA GLN A 376 5.52 21.72 -8.16
C GLN A 376 6.60 22.66 -7.62
N ASN A 377 7.12 23.54 -8.50
CA ASN A 377 8.07 24.61 -8.18
C ASN A 377 9.41 24.15 -7.54
N GLU A 378 10.25 23.47 -8.33
CA GLU A 378 11.57 22.92 -7.92
C GLU A 378 12.49 23.94 -7.23
N ILE A 379 12.42 25.23 -7.60
CA ILE A 379 13.26 26.29 -7.00
C ILE A 379 12.85 26.50 -5.53
N SER A 380 11.56 26.73 -5.28
CA SER A 380 11.03 26.90 -3.92
C SER A 380 11.29 25.67 -3.04
N LEU A 381 11.16 24.47 -3.63
CA LEU A 381 11.39 23.22 -2.91
C LEU A 381 12.86 23.06 -2.48
N LYS A 382 13.81 23.41 -3.34
CA LYS A 382 15.24 23.35 -3.00
C LYS A 382 15.60 24.33 -1.90
N ASP A 383 14.99 25.51 -1.87
CA ASP A 383 15.23 26.47 -0.78
C ASP A 383 14.66 25.96 0.55
N GLN A 384 13.47 25.34 0.54
CA GLN A 384 12.94 24.63 1.71
C GLN A 384 13.84 23.46 2.16
N PHE A 385 14.40 22.69 1.22
CA PHE A 385 15.36 21.63 1.55
C PHE A 385 16.63 22.17 2.19
N LYS A 386 17.14 23.32 1.76
CA LYS A 386 18.33 23.95 2.38
C LYS A 386 18.05 24.40 3.81
N GLU A 387 16.90 25.02 4.04
CA GLU A 387 16.46 25.41 5.38
C GLU A 387 16.32 24.18 6.28
N THR A 388 15.63 23.14 5.78
CA THR A 388 15.46 21.86 6.47
C THR A 388 16.80 21.20 6.79
N ALA A 389 17.72 21.13 5.82
CA ALA A 389 19.03 20.55 6.02
C ALA A 389 19.84 21.31 7.07
N THR A 390 19.76 22.64 7.06
CA THR A 390 20.44 23.49 8.05
C THR A 390 19.93 23.22 9.46
N GLN A 391 18.61 23.15 9.65
CA GLN A 391 18.01 22.84 10.94
C GLN A 391 18.39 21.44 11.44
N LEU A 392 18.25 20.41 10.60
CA LEU A 392 18.60 19.04 10.98
C LEU A 392 20.07 18.90 11.36
N VAL A 393 20.97 19.62 10.67
CA VAL A 393 22.40 19.64 11.02
C VAL A 393 22.64 20.37 12.34
N MET A 394 21.96 21.49 12.60
CA MET A 394 22.03 22.18 13.89
C MET A 394 21.57 21.29 15.05
N ASP A 395 20.60 20.40 14.80
CA ASP A 395 20.11 19.42 15.77
C ASP A 395 21.00 18.17 15.88
N GLY A 396 22.16 18.16 15.21
CA GLY A 396 23.14 17.07 15.25
C GLY A 396 22.77 15.84 14.42
N ARG A 397 21.83 15.96 13.48
CA ARG A 397 21.29 14.85 12.66
C ARG A 397 21.97 14.70 11.30
N THR A 398 23.28 14.96 11.23
CA THR A 398 24.06 14.81 9.99
C THR A 398 24.00 13.38 9.44
N GLY A 399 23.88 13.21 8.12
CA GLY A 399 23.75 11.89 7.49
C GLY A 399 22.32 11.35 7.44
N THR A 400 21.32 12.14 7.85
CA THR A 400 19.91 11.73 7.81
C THR A 400 19.40 11.64 6.38
N THR A 401 18.58 10.62 6.12
CA THR A 401 17.75 10.54 4.91
C THR A 401 16.34 11.06 5.18
N VAL A 402 15.92 12.09 4.46
CA VAL A 402 14.58 12.66 4.52
C VAL A 402 13.73 12.10 3.38
N PHE A 403 12.67 11.37 3.72
CA PHE A 403 11.68 10.89 2.78
C PHE A 403 10.52 11.87 2.73
N VAL A 404 10.33 12.52 1.59
CA VAL A 404 9.10 13.28 1.34
C VAL A 404 8.00 12.27 1.02
N PRO A 405 6.99 12.10 1.88
CA PRO A 405 6.04 11.00 1.74
C PRO A 405 5.15 11.14 0.48
N PRO A 406 4.58 10.02 -0.01
CA PRO A 406 3.44 10.06 -0.94
C PRO A 406 2.22 10.70 -0.29
N TYR A 407 1.28 11.18 -1.10
CA TYR A 407 0.02 11.70 -0.59
C TYR A 407 -0.93 10.51 -0.38
N LEU A 408 -1.13 10.10 0.87
CA LEU A 408 -1.98 8.95 1.22
C LEU A 408 -3.25 9.37 1.97
N ASN A 409 -3.73 10.60 1.79
CA ASN A 409 -4.91 11.13 2.50
C ASN A 409 -4.83 11.02 4.04
N ARG A 410 -3.61 11.06 4.60
CA ARG A 410 -3.31 11.20 6.04
C ARG A 410 -1.99 11.93 6.22
N MET A 411 -1.83 12.54 7.39
CA MET A 411 -0.53 13.06 7.79
C MET A 411 0.44 11.90 8.01
N ILE A 412 1.61 11.98 7.37
CA ILE A 412 2.69 11.01 7.51
C ILE A 412 3.88 11.74 8.13
N PHE A 413 4.16 11.45 9.39
CA PHE A 413 5.27 12.01 10.13
C PHE A 413 6.03 10.92 10.89
N PHE A 414 7.36 10.89 10.76
CA PHE A 414 8.22 10.01 11.52
C PHE A 414 9.61 10.61 11.69
N VAL A 415 10.18 10.50 12.89
CA VAL A 415 11.55 10.90 13.20
C VAL A 415 12.25 9.70 13.83
N GLY A 416 13.05 8.98 13.04
CA GLY A 416 13.91 7.90 13.52
C GLY A 416 15.29 8.42 13.90
N LYS A 417 16.29 7.54 13.98
CA LYS A 417 17.67 7.90 14.30
C LYS A 417 18.40 8.51 13.11
N ASP A 418 18.27 7.89 11.94
CA ASP A 418 18.99 8.21 10.70
C ASP A 418 18.04 8.58 9.54
N GLN A 419 16.77 8.74 9.86
CA GLN A 419 15.73 9.02 8.89
C GLN A 419 14.67 9.95 9.45
N VAL A 420 14.05 10.68 8.54
CA VAL A 420 12.88 11.51 8.81
C VAL A 420 11.90 11.33 7.66
N ILE A 421 10.61 11.19 7.96
CA ILE A 421 9.53 11.14 6.97
C ILE A 421 8.63 12.32 7.27
N LEU A 422 8.66 13.36 6.45
CA LEU A 422 7.82 14.55 6.58
C LEU A 422 7.82 15.38 5.30
N GLU A 423 6.84 16.26 5.17
CA GLU A 423 6.85 17.32 4.15
C GLU A 423 7.75 18.49 4.61
N PRO A 424 8.56 19.11 3.75
CA PRO A 424 9.50 20.16 4.16
C PRO A 424 8.86 21.37 4.87
N ASP A 425 7.65 21.75 4.48
CA ASP A 425 6.88 22.84 5.10
C ASP A 425 6.35 22.48 6.50
N GLN A 426 6.38 21.19 6.87
CA GLN A 426 5.99 20.71 8.20
C GLN A 426 7.12 20.79 9.22
N LEU A 427 8.32 21.23 8.83
CA LEU A 427 9.48 21.30 9.73
C LEU A 427 9.23 22.24 10.93
N ASP A 428 8.69 23.44 10.67
CA ASP A 428 8.55 24.47 11.69
C ASP A 428 7.45 24.16 12.70
N ASN A 429 6.34 23.57 12.25
CA ASN A 429 5.20 23.30 13.11
C ASN A 429 5.29 21.94 13.79
N TYR A 430 5.78 20.93 13.08
CA TYR A 430 5.67 19.54 13.54
C TYR A 430 6.97 18.99 14.09
N TYR A 431 8.06 19.12 13.33
CA TYR A 431 9.35 18.59 13.77
C TYR A 431 9.88 19.33 15.01
N LYS A 432 9.82 20.68 15.05
CA LYS A 432 10.25 21.45 16.24
C LYS A 432 9.43 21.09 17.48
N LYS A 433 8.11 21.01 17.35
CA LYS A 433 7.22 20.59 18.45
C LYS A 433 7.56 19.19 18.94
N TYR A 434 7.78 18.23 18.05
CA TYR A 434 8.24 16.89 18.42
C TYR A 434 9.57 16.90 19.17
N MET A 435 10.55 17.68 18.71
CA MET A 435 11.85 17.78 19.39
C MET A 435 11.75 18.44 20.77
N GLU A 436 10.78 19.33 20.98
CA GLU A 436 10.54 20.00 22.27
C GLU A 436 9.72 19.15 23.26
N THR A 437 8.67 18.48 22.78
CA THR A 437 7.70 17.79 23.64
C THR A 437 7.86 16.27 23.67
N GLY A 438 8.52 15.69 22.65
CA GLY A 438 8.55 14.25 22.40
C GLY A 438 7.23 13.69 21.87
N GLU A 439 6.23 14.53 21.59
CA GLU A 439 4.89 14.12 21.14
C GLU A 439 4.75 14.35 19.63
N ILE A 440 4.15 13.39 18.93
CA ILE A 440 3.84 13.54 17.51
C ILE A 440 2.73 14.60 17.38
N PRO A 441 3.00 15.74 16.74
CA PRO A 441 2.01 16.79 16.62
C PRO A 441 0.99 16.39 15.56
N TYR A 442 -0.24 16.17 16.00
CA TYR A 442 -1.38 16.09 15.09
C TYR A 442 -1.83 17.52 14.76
N PRO A 443 -2.34 17.79 13.54
CA PRO A 443 -3.16 18.97 13.35
C PRO A 443 -4.29 18.87 14.36
N GLU A 444 -4.34 19.80 15.32
CA GLU A 444 -5.62 20.11 15.95
C GLU A 444 -6.58 20.29 14.77
N ALA A 445 -7.72 19.58 14.77
CA ALA A 445 -8.78 19.93 13.84
C ALA A 445 -8.96 21.42 14.04
N GLU A 446 -8.57 22.23 13.06
CA GLU A 446 -9.01 23.61 13.04
C GLU A 446 -10.52 23.46 13.14
N GLU A 447 -11.08 23.84 14.29
CA GLU A 447 -12.46 24.27 14.35
C GLU A 447 -12.51 25.45 13.38
N GLU A 448 -12.60 25.15 12.07
CA GLU A 448 -13.30 26.03 11.17
C GLU A 448 -14.70 26.07 11.75
N ASP A 449 -14.92 27.05 12.64
CA ASP A 449 -16.21 27.61 12.94
C ASP A 449 -16.81 27.98 11.58
N TYR A 450 -17.47 27.02 10.95
CA TYR A 450 -18.51 27.31 9.98
C TYR A 450 -19.63 27.93 10.80
N ASP A 451 -19.48 29.24 11.06
CA ASP A 451 -20.57 30.12 11.41
C ASP A 451 -21.58 30.02 10.26
N PHE A 452 -22.54 29.10 10.41
CA PHE A 452 -23.77 29.10 9.64
C PHE A 452 -24.64 30.23 10.18
N ASP A 453 -24.35 31.45 9.73
CA ASP A 453 -25.33 32.55 9.68
C ASP A 453 -26.08 32.55 8.34
#